data_AF-A0A6P0PRH0-F1
#
_entry.id   AF-A0A6P0PRH0-F1
#
_cell.length_a   1.000
_cell.length_b   1.000
_cell.length_c   1.000
_cell.angle_alpha   90.00
_cell.angle_beta   90.00
_cell.angle_gamma   90.00
#
_symmetry.space_group_name_H-M   'P 1'
#
loop_
_entity.id
_entity.type
_entity.pdbx_description
1 polymer ?
#
loop_
_entity_poly.entity_id
_entity_poly.type
_entity_poly.pdbx_seq_one_letter_code
_entity_poly.pdbx_strand_id
1 'polypeptide(L)'
;MGVHNLPRIVTEFCEAGLNPQTPVVLIRWGTRPDSEQLVGTLETIVAQIEETQFSAPAIAVIGNVVKLQQLEGFSPLKVEGG
;
A
#
# COMPACT_ATOMS: atom_id res chain seq x y z
N MET A 1 -8.98 7.51 7.27
CA MET A 1 -7.69 8.23 7.28
C MET A 1 -6.71 7.72 6.22
N GLY A 2 -6.57 6.40 5.97
CA GLY A 2 -5.71 5.87 4.91
C GLY A 2 -6.37 5.85 3.51
N VAL A 3 -7.03 4.74 3.18
CA VAL A 3 -7.59 4.48 1.83
C VAL A 3 -8.58 5.56 1.34
N HIS A 4 -9.52 5.99 2.19
CA HIS A 4 -10.52 7.00 1.81
C HIS A 4 -9.94 8.35 1.40
N ASN A 5 -8.81 8.76 2.00
CA ASN A 5 -8.18 10.05 1.71
C ASN A 5 -7.12 9.93 0.60
N LEU A 6 -6.79 8.70 0.18
CA LEU A 6 -5.71 8.45 -0.74
C LEU A 6 -5.89 9.15 -2.10
N PRO A 7 -7.09 9.23 -2.70
CA PRO A 7 -7.27 9.96 -3.97
C PRO A 7 -6.81 11.42 -3.87
N ARG A 8 -7.21 12.13 -2.79
CA ARG A 8 -6.78 13.51 -2.54
C ARG A 8 -5.26 13.61 -2.34
N ILE A 9 -4.68 12.71 -1.55
CA ILE A 9 -3.23 12.69 -1.26
C ILE A 9 -2.42 12.46 -2.54
N VAL A 10 -2.87 11.54 -3.41
CA VAL A 10 -2.26 11.27 -4.71
C VAL A 10 -2.31 12.51 -5.60
N THR A 11 -3.46 13.20 -5.66
CA THR A 11 -3.58 14.47 -6.40
C THR A 11 -2.58 15.50 -5.88
N GLU A 12 -2.49 15.70 -4.57
CA GLU A 12 -1.56 16.67 -3.96
C GLU A 12 -0.09 16.33 -4.27
N PHE A 13 0.28 15.05 -4.29
CA PHE A 13 1.63 14.64 -4.70
C PHE A 13 1.93 14.91 -6.16
N CYS A 14 1.00 14.61 -7.06
CA CYS A 14 1.15 14.89 -8.49
C CYS A 14 1.26 16.39 -8.75
N GLU A 15 0.43 17.22 -8.09
CA GLU A 15 0.48 18.68 -8.18
C GLU A 15 1.80 19.26 -7.63
N ALA A 16 2.35 18.64 -6.59
CA ALA A 16 3.67 19.00 -6.05
C ALA A 16 4.86 18.56 -6.94
N GLY A 17 4.60 17.91 -8.08
CA GLY A 17 5.62 17.52 -9.05
C GLY A 17 6.29 16.17 -8.76
N LEU A 18 5.72 15.35 -7.86
CA LEU A 18 6.21 13.98 -7.67
C LEU A 18 5.89 13.15 -8.92
N ASN A 19 6.84 12.32 -9.36
CA ASN A 19 6.68 11.52 -10.58
C ASN A 19 5.44 10.59 -10.46
N PRO A 20 4.48 10.59 -11.40
CA PRO A 20 3.31 9.69 -11.37
C PRO A 20 3.66 8.20 -11.32
N GLN A 21 4.85 7.84 -11.79
CA GLN A 21 5.40 6.48 -11.74
C GLN A 21 6.06 6.13 -10.40
N THR A 22 5.99 7.03 -9.41
CA THR A 22 6.44 6.77 -8.05
C THR A 22 5.70 5.56 -7.49
N PRO A 23 6.41 4.52 -7.05
CA PRO A 23 5.79 3.32 -6.51
C PRO A 23 4.95 3.59 -5.26
N VAL A 24 3.86 2.85 -5.13
CA VAL A 24 2.97 2.86 -3.97
C VAL A 24 2.62 1.42 -3.61
N VAL A 25 2.57 1.11 -2.32
CA VAL A 25 1.94 -0.12 -1.83
C VAL A 25 0.95 0.23 -0.72
N LEU A 26 -0.23 -0.39 -0.78
CA LEU A 26 -1.18 -0.44 0.32
C LEU A 26 -1.07 -1.77 1.01
N ILE A 27 -0.96 -1.75 2.34
CA ILE A 27 -0.83 -2.95 3.17
C ILE A 27 -2.02 -2.97 4.12
N ARG A 28 -2.92 -3.94 3.94
CA ARG A 28 -4.04 -4.20 4.84
C ARG A 28 -3.65 -5.29 5.82
N TRP A 29 -4.08 -5.12 7.07
CA TRP A 29 -3.80 -6.08 8.15
C TRP A 29 -2.33 -6.47 8.22
N GLY A 30 -1.44 -5.47 8.17
CA GLY A 30 -0.01 -5.70 8.32
C GLY A 30 0.29 -6.55 9.55
N THR A 31 1.26 -7.45 9.42
CA THR A 31 1.68 -8.46 10.42
C THR A 31 0.68 -9.57 10.74
N ARG A 32 -0.45 -9.68 10.03
CA ARG A 32 -1.38 -10.80 10.18
C ARG A 32 -1.20 -11.85 9.07
N PRO A 33 -1.55 -13.12 9.32
CA PRO A 33 -1.52 -14.17 8.30
C PRO A 33 -2.40 -13.85 7.07
N ASP A 34 -3.48 -13.10 7.28
CA ASP A 34 -4.44 -12.66 6.27
C ASP A 34 -4.08 -11.30 5.64
N SER A 35 -2.83 -10.84 5.76
CA SER A 35 -2.42 -9.55 5.19
C SER A 35 -2.62 -9.51 3.67
N GLU A 36 -3.25 -8.43 3.20
CA GLU A 36 -3.45 -8.14 1.78
C GLU A 36 -2.56 -6.98 1.36
N GLN A 37 -2.04 -7.02 0.13
CA GLN A 37 -1.22 -5.96 -0.43
C GLN A 37 -1.72 -5.57 -1.80
N LEU A 38 -1.72 -4.27 -2.08
CA LEU A 38 -2.02 -3.71 -3.39
C LEU A 38 -0.85 -2.82 -3.83
N VAL A 39 -0.13 -3.25 -4.87
CA VAL A 39 1.05 -2.55 -5.39
C VAL A 39 0.70 -1.85 -6.69
N GLY A 40 1.14 -0.59 -6.82
CA GLY A 40 0.93 0.23 -8.00
C GLY A 40 1.86 1.43 -8.02
N THR A 41 1.45 2.47 -8.72
CA THR A 41 2.10 3.79 -8.73
C THR A 41 1.11 4.87 -8.32
N LEU A 42 1.55 6.11 -8.13
CA LEU A 42 0.64 7.24 -7.89
C LEU A 42 -0.44 7.33 -8.98
N GLU A 43 -0.09 7.06 -10.23
CA GLU A 43 -1.03 7.09 -11.36
C GLU A 43 -2.08 5.97 -11.32
N THR A 44 -1.72 4.77 -10.85
CA THR A 44 -2.61 3.59 -10.94
C THR A 44 -3.35 3.27 -9.66
N ILE A 45 -2.80 3.63 -8.49
CA ILE A 45 -3.23 3.04 -7.22
C ILE A 45 -4.69 3.37 -6.88
N VAL A 46 -5.19 4.54 -7.29
CA VAL A 46 -6.59 4.94 -7.03
C VAL A 46 -7.57 4.08 -7.82
N ALA A 47 -7.33 3.86 -9.11
CA ALA A 47 -8.16 2.99 -9.94
C ALA A 47 -8.14 1.55 -9.43
N GLN A 48 -6.95 1.05 -9.06
CA GLN A 48 -6.78 -0.29 -8.53
C GLN A 48 -7.55 -0.52 -7.22
N ILE A 49 -7.66 0.49 -6.35
CA ILE A 49 -8.47 0.41 -5.11
C ILE A 49 -9.94 0.18 -5.44
N GLU A 50 -10.48 0.90 -6.42
CA GLU A 50 -11.88 0.78 -6.84
C GLU A 50 -12.15 -0.60 -7.47
N GLU A 51 -11.27 -1.04 -8.37
CA GLU A 51 -11.37 -2.35 -9.04
C GLU A 51 -11.31 -3.52 -8.07
N THR A 52 -10.44 -3.44 -7.06
CA THR A 52 -10.22 -4.52 -6.07
C THR A 52 -11.09 -4.41 -4.83
N GLN A 53 -11.90 -3.34 -4.71
CA GLN A 53 -12.66 -3.00 -3.51
C GLN A 53 -11.78 -2.97 -2.24
N PHE A 54 -10.52 -2.56 -2.40
CA PHE A 54 -9.54 -2.54 -1.32
C PHE A 54 -9.97 -1.53 -0.25
N SER A 55 -9.96 -1.96 1.01
CA SER A 55 -10.56 -1.17 2.09
C SER A 55 -9.69 -1.11 3.34
N ALA A 56 -10.07 -0.20 4.24
CA ALA A 56 -9.44 -0.06 5.54
C ALA A 56 -9.63 -1.34 6.40
N PRO A 57 -8.77 -1.57 7.42
CA PRO A 57 -7.61 -0.78 7.82
C PRO A 57 -6.38 -1.08 6.97
N ALA A 58 -5.78 -0.04 6.36
CA ALA A 58 -4.58 -0.18 5.55
C ALA A 58 -3.61 1.00 5.70
N ILE A 59 -2.34 0.71 5.50
CA ILE A 59 -1.22 1.66 5.50
C ILE A 59 -0.76 1.85 4.06
N ALA A 60 -0.56 3.11 3.66
CA ALA A 60 0.04 3.45 2.36
C ALA A 60 1.52 3.76 2.53
N VAL A 61 2.37 3.14 1.72
CA VAL A 61 3.81 3.42 1.62
C VAL A 61 4.10 3.91 0.22
N ILE A 62 4.70 5.09 0.10
CA ILE A 62 4.94 5.78 -1.17
C ILE A 62 6.43 6.04 -1.32
N GLY A 63 7.00 5.71 -2.48
CA GLY A 63 8.40 5.99 -2.82
C GLY A 63 9.22 4.76 -3.17
N ASN A 64 10.50 4.98 -3.46
CA ASN A 64 11.41 3.91 -3.90
C ASN A 64 11.63 2.80 -2.87
N VAL A 65 11.30 3.03 -1.59
CA VAL A 65 11.33 1.98 -0.55
C VAL A 65 10.41 0.80 -0.88
N VAL A 66 9.36 0.99 -1.67
CA VAL A 66 8.51 -0.10 -2.17
C VAL A 66 9.29 -1.08 -3.05
N LYS A 67 10.35 -0.64 -3.73
CA LYS A 67 11.21 -1.54 -4.54
C LYS A 67 12.11 -2.42 -3.68
N LEU A 68 12.34 -2.05 -2.42
CA LEU A 68 13.06 -2.87 -1.44
C LEU A 68 12.20 -4.02 -0.91
N GLN A 69 10.92 -4.04 -1.26
CA GLN A 69 9.93 -5.02 -0.82
C GLN A 69 10.12 -6.41 -1.47
N GLN A 70 11.36 -6.83 -1.75
CA GLN A 70 11.70 -8.26 -1.77
C GLN A 70 11.64 -8.85 -0.34
N LEU A 71 10.60 -8.49 0.40
CA LEU A 71 10.21 -9.14 1.63
C LEU A 71 9.39 -10.34 1.18
N GLU A 72 10.10 -11.43 0.86
CA GLU A 72 9.52 -12.76 0.95
C GLU A 72 8.75 -12.84 2.27
N GLY A 73 7.50 -13.28 2.16
CA GLY A 73 6.40 -12.96 3.07
C GLY A 73 6.80 -12.79 4.52
N PHE A 74 6.24 -11.75 5.15
CA PHE A 74 6.18 -11.69 6.60
C PHE A 74 5.33 -12.87 7.08
N SER A 75 5.94 -14.06 7.15
CA SER A 75 5.40 -15.19 7.87
C SER A 75 5.47 -14.75 9.33
N PRO A 76 4.34 -14.55 10.03
CA PRO A 76 4.42 -14.27 11.45
C PRO A 76 5.28 -15.37 12.06
N LEU A 77 6.33 -14.98 12.79
CA LEU A 77 7.06 -15.93 13.61
C LEU A 77 5.99 -16.70 14.39
N LYS A 78 5.85 -18.00 14.11
CA LYS A 78 5.00 -18.85 14.92
C LYS A 78 5.55 -18.71 16.33
N VAL A 79 4.89 -17.89 17.14
CA VAL A 79 5.12 -17.92 18.57
C VAL A 79 4.53 -19.25 18.98
N GLU A 80 5.40 -20.26 19.12
CA GLU A 80 5.05 -21.50 19.79
C GLU A 80 4.74 -21.13 21.24
N GLY A 81 3.49 -20.76 21.48
CA GLY A 81 2.94 -20.59 22.82
C GLY A 81 2.70 -21.98 23.41
N GLY A 82 3.30 -22.20 24.58
CA GLY A 82 2.99 -23.33 25.47
C GLY A 82 1.68 -23.17 26.22
#